data_AF-A0A0P7CKV3-F1
#
_entry.id   AF-A0A0P7CKV3-F1
#
_cell.length_a   1.000
_cell.length_b   1.000
_cell.length_c   1.000
_cell.angle_alpha   90.00
_cell.angle_beta   90.00
_cell.angle_gamma   90.00
#
_symmetry.space_group_name_H-M   'P 1'
#
loop_
_entity.id
_entity.type
_entity.pdbx_description
1 polymer ?
#
loop_
_entity_poly.entity_id
_entity_poly.type
_entity_poly.pdbx_seq_one_letter_code
_entity_poly.pdbx_strand_id
1 'polypeptide(L)'
;MGKHPEPLQVEIDGTEMVLLEAAVYEQLRAHHRQLGAQSARMHELRHRVELLDACLDDLMLHVLQLPACPECPGAECSATELDCPRRRLLTLLTNRPTGEATRRVNKRRRTRR
;
A
#
# COMPACT_ATOMS: atom_id res chain seq x y z
N MET A 1 -31.59 -5.44 19.33
CA MET A 1 -30.63 -6.56 19.28
C MET A 1 -31.06 -7.48 18.15
N GLY A 2 -30.59 -7.23 16.93
CA GLY A 2 -30.98 -8.05 15.77
C GLY A 2 -30.31 -9.41 15.89
N LYS A 3 -31.11 -10.48 15.96
CA LYS A 3 -30.59 -11.85 15.86
C LYS A 3 -29.88 -11.98 14.52
N HIS A 4 -28.60 -12.32 14.53
CA HIS A 4 -27.95 -12.77 13.31
C HIS A 4 -28.61 -14.09 12.91
N PRO A 5 -29.15 -14.21 11.68
CA PRO A 5 -29.79 -15.44 11.25
C PRO A 5 -28.71 -16.53 11.17
N GLU A 6 -28.89 -17.57 11.98
CA GLU A 6 -28.00 -18.73 11.96
C GLU A 6 -28.28 -19.53 10.68
N PRO A 7 -27.24 -19.83 9.87
CA PRO A 7 -27.41 -20.63 8.66
C PRO A 7 -27.87 -22.05 9.02
N LEU A 8 -28.94 -22.52 8.41
CA LEU A 8 -29.44 -23.87 8.63
C LEU A 8 -28.64 -24.84 7.75
N GLN A 9 -27.90 -25.76 8.37
CA GLN A 9 -27.20 -26.85 7.68
C GLN A 9 -28.15 -28.03 7.51
N VAL A 10 -28.26 -28.56 6.29
CA VAL A 10 -29.09 -29.71 5.94
C VAL A 10 -28.32 -30.61 5.00
N GLU A 11 -28.38 -31.92 5.23
CA GLU A 11 -27.78 -32.91 4.34
C GLU A 11 -28.86 -33.48 3.41
N ILE A 12 -28.64 -33.42 2.10
CA ILE A 12 -29.54 -33.96 1.07
C ILE A 12 -28.71 -34.91 0.20
N ASP A 13 -29.10 -36.19 0.16
CA ASP A 13 -28.42 -37.24 -0.61
C ASP A 13 -26.90 -37.33 -0.35
N GLY A 14 -26.47 -37.16 0.91
CA GLY A 14 -25.06 -37.16 1.30
C GLY A 14 -24.30 -35.87 0.98
N THR A 15 -25.00 -34.83 0.52
CA THR A 15 -24.43 -33.51 0.23
C THR A 15 -24.84 -32.52 1.30
N GLU A 16 -23.86 -31.90 1.96
CA GLU A 16 -24.10 -30.83 2.94
C GLU A 16 -24.52 -29.54 2.21
N MET A 17 -25.69 -29.01 2.57
CA MET A 17 -26.28 -27.79 2.02
C MET A 17 -26.54 -26.78 3.14
N VAL A 18 -26.45 -25.50 2.79
CA VAL A 18 -26.75 -24.39 3.69
C VAL A 18 -27.95 -23.63 3.15
N LEU A 19 -29.04 -23.64 3.92
CA LEU A 19 -30.24 -22.87 3.63
C LEU A 19 -30.12 -21.48 4.26
N LEU A 20 -30.32 -20.47 3.42
CA LEU A 20 -30.32 -19.07 3.80
C LEU A 20 -31.65 -18.46 3.38
N GLU A 21 -32.20 -17.59 4.23
CA GLU A 21 -33.31 -16.74 3.81
C GLU A 21 -32.88 -15.85 2.64
N ALA A 22 -33.77 -15.64 1.67
CA ALA A 22 -33.46 -14.87 0.46
C ALA A 22 -32.92 -13.45 0.77
N ALA A 23 -33.46 -12.80 1.82
CA ALA A 23 -32.99 -11.50 2.27
C ALA A 23 -31.53 -11.53 2.78
N VAL A 24 -31.15 -12.59 3.50
CA VAL A 24 -29.80 -12.80 4.04
C VAL A 24 -28.82 -13.09 2.91
N TYR A 25 -29.23 -13.92 1.95
CA TYR A 25 -28.42 -14.19 0.77
C TYR A 25 -28.12 -12.93 -0.04
N GLU A 26 -29.12 -12.08 -0.31
CA GLU A 26 -28.89 -10.84 -1.06
C GLU A 26 -28.03 -9.83 -0.28
N GLN A 27 -28.17 -9.77 1.05
CA GLN A 27 -27.27 -8.98 1.90
C GLN A 27 -25.82 -9.48 1.81
N LEU A 28 -25.58 -10.79 1.91
CA LEU A 28 -24.24 -11.38 1.74
C LEU A 28 -23.67 -11.11 0.35
N ARG A 29 -24.50 -11.22 -0.69
CA ARG A 29 -24.11 -10.95 -2.07
C ARG A 29 -23.76 -9.47 -2.29
N ALA A 30 -24.51 -8.55 -1.69
CA ALA A 30 -24.20 -7.13 -1.71
C ALA A 30 -22.89 -6.83 -0.97
N HIS A 31 -22.69 -7.44 0.20
CA HIS A 31 -21.46 -7.32 0.98
C HIS A 31 -20.24 -7.86 0.22
N HIS A 32 -20.35 -9.02 -0.42
CA HIS A 32 -19.29 -9.57 -1.27
C HIS A 32 -18.94 -8.65 -2.43
N ARG A 33 -19.94 -8.03 -3.09
CA ARG A 33 -19.70 -7.03 -4.14
C ARG A 33 -18.97 -5.81 -3.60
N GLN A 34 -19.35 -5.32 -2.41
CA GLN A 34 -18.67 -4.20 -1.76
C GLN A 34 -17.23 -4.53 -1.40
N LEU A 35 -16.97 -5.71 -0.83
CA LEU A 35 -15.62 -6.19 -0.54
C LEU A 35 -14.78 -6.33 -1.81
N GLY A 36 -15.35 -6.88 -2.88
CA GLY A 36 -14.69 -6.98 -4.19
C GLY A 36 -14.35 -5.60 -4.78
N ALA A 37 -15.25 -4.63 -4.65
CA ALA A 37 -14.98 -3.27 -5.09
C ALA A 37 -13.90 -2.59 -4.24
N GLN A 38 -13.87 -2.82 -2.92
CA GLN A 38 -12.84 -2.29 -2.03
C GLN A 38 -11.48 -2.94 -2.28
N SER A 39 -11.43 -4.25 -2.52
CA SER A 39 -10.18 -4.97 -2.82
C SER A 39 -9.59 -4.50 -4.15
N ALA A 40 -10.41 -4.29 -5.19
CA ALA A 40 -9.98 -3.73 -6.46
C ALA A 40 -9.39 -2.32 -6.28
N ARG A 41 -10.02 -1.45 -5.49
CA ARG A 41 -9.48 -0.12 -5.17
C ARG A 41 -8.16 -0.19 -4.43
N MET A 42 -8.02 -1.10 -3.46
CA MET A 42 -6.76 -1.30 -2.75
C MET A 42 -5.65 -1.79 -3.68
N HIS A 43 -5.98 -2.68 -4.61
CA HIS A 43 -5.03 -3.19 -5.59
C HIS A 43 -4.55 -2.08 -6.53
N GLU A 44 -5.46 -1.27 -7.05
CA GLU A 44 -5.15 -0.09 -7.87
C GLU A 44 -4.28 0.92 -7.11
N LEU A 45 -4.63 1.24 -5.86
CA LEU A 45 -3.82 2.15 -5.03
C LEU A 45 -2.41 1.59 -4.79
N ARG A 46 -2.31 0.29 -4.53
CA ARG A 46 -1.01 -0.37 -4.37
C ARG A 46 -0.19 -0.30 -5.66
N HIS A 47 -0.80 -0.57 -6.81
CA HIS A 47 -0.14 -0.49 -8.10
C HIS A 47 0.39 0.93 -8.37
N ARG A 48 -0.40 1.97 -8.07
CA ARG A 48 0.03 3.37 -8.20
C ARG A 48 1.21 3.72 -7.29
N VAL A 49 1.23 3.21 -6.06
CA VAL A 49 2.37 3.40 -5.15
C VAL A 49 3.61 2.71 -5.71
N GLU A 50 3.48 1.48 -6.22
CA GLU A 50 4.60 0.75 -6.83
C GLU A 50 5.15 1.48 -8.07
N LEU A 51 4.28 2.05 -8.91
CA LEU A 51 4.69 2.89 -10.06
C LEU A 51 5.41 4.18 -9.62
N LEU A 52 4.92 4.84 -8.56
CA LEU A 52 5.57 6.04 -8.02
C LEU A 52 6.94 5.71 -7.43
N ASP A 53 7.07 4.60 -6.72
CA ASP A 53 8.35 4.15 -6.17
C ASP A 53 9.37 3.91 -7.30
N ALA A 54 8.95 3.26 -8.39
CA ALA A 54 9.81 3.03 -9.56
C ALA A 54 10.22 4.35 -10.24
N CYS A 55 9.29 5.28 -10.44
CA CYS A 55 9.58 6.60 -10.99
C CYS A 55 10.62 7.38 -10.16
N LEU A 56 10.51 7.29 -8.83
CA LEU A 56 11.48 7.90 -7.92
C LEU A 56 12.85 7.22 -7.97
N ASP A 57 12.91 5.91 -8.21
CA ASP A 57 14.17 5.19 -8.45
C ASP A 57 14.85 5.64 -9.74
N ASP A 58 14.08 5.77 -10.83
CA ASP A 58 14.59 6.28 -12.10
C ASP A 58 15.09 7.74 -11.95
N LEU A 59 14.34 8.57 -11.22
CA LEU A 59 14.77 9.93 -10.91
C LEU A 59 16.09 9.95 -10.13
N MET A 60 16.26 9.06 -9.16
CA MET A 60 17.51 8.94 -8.41
C MET A 60 18.69 8.60 -9.34
N LEU A 61 18.51 7.65 -10.27
CA LEU A 61 19.54 7.31 -11.25
C LEU A 61 19.92 8.51 -12.13
N HIS A 62 18.93 9.28 -12.60
CA HIS A 62 19.19 10.48 -13.38
C HIS A 62 19.89 11.58 -12.57
N VAL A 63 19.53 11.79 -11.30
CA VAL A 63 20.19 12.76 -10.42
C VAL A 63 21.65 12.37 -10.14
N LEU A 64 21.96 11.08 -10.07
CA LEU A 64 23.32 10.58 -9.93
C LEU A 64 24.17 10.85 -11.19
N GLN A 65 23.56 10.82 -12.37
CA GLN A 65 24.22 11.11 -13.66
C GLN A 65 24.44 12.60 -13.92
N LEU A 66 23.79 13.50 -13.18
CA LEU A 66 24.01 14.93 -13.33
C LEU A 66 25.49 15.28 -13.02
N PRO A 67 26.09 16.23 -13.76
CA PRO A 67 27.45 16.68 -13.48
C PRO A 67 27.55 17.22 -12.05
N ALA A 68 28.76 17.15 -11.48
CA ALA A 68 29.06 17.87 -10.24
C ALA A 68 28.74 19.35 -10.45
N CYS A 69 28.09 19.99 -9.48
CA CYS A 69 27.80 21.41 -9.58
C CYS A 69 29.14 22.16 -9.70
N PRO A 70 29.34 23.03 -10.71
CA PRO A 70 30.59 23.79 -10.85
C PRO A 70 30.85 24.72 -9.67
N GLU A 71 29.80 25.11 -8.93
CA GLU A 71 29.87 25.86 -7.67
C GLU A 71 30.24 24.98 -6.46
N CYS A 72 30.49 23.68 -6.66
CA CYS A 72 30.81 22.73 -5.60
C CYS A 72 31.96 21.78 -6.02
N PRO A 73 33.20 22.30 -6.18
CA PRO A 73 34.37 21.47 -6.41
C PRO A 73 34.86 20.88 -5.07
N GLY A 74 34.16 19.88 -4.55
CA GLY A 74 34.54 19.20 -3.31
C GLY A 74 33.35 18.72 -2.48
N ALA A 75 33.59 17.71 -1.63
CA ALA A 75 32.59 17.05 -0.79
C ALA A 75 31.94 17.96 0.28
N GLU A 76 32.34 19.22 0.38
CA GLU A 76 31.95 20.15 1.45
C GLU A 76 31.24 21.37 0.84
N CYS A 77 29.90 21.34 0.89
CA CYS A 77 29.05 22.49 0.64
C CYS A 77 29.01 23.34 1.92
N SER A 78 29.85 24.37 2.00
CA SER A 78 29.80 25.39 3.06
C SER A 78 28.94 26.58 2.63
N ALA A 79 27.64 26.35 2.55
CA ALA A 79 26.60 27.35 2.73
C ALA A 79 25.36 26.54 3.08
N THR A 80 25.16 26.32 4.38
CA THR A 80 24.01 25.62 4.98
C THR A 80 23.51 24.42 4.17
N GLU A 81 23.96 23.21 4.52
CA GLU A 81 23.71 21.84 4.02
C GLU A 81 22.49 21.51 3.10
N LEU A 82 21.50 22.40 2.98
CA LEU A 82 20.28 22.36 2.18
C LEU A 82 20.29 23.19 0.88
N ASP A 83 21.27 24.07 0.62
CA ASP A 83 21.21 25.00 -0.52
C ASP A 83 21.64 24.41 -1.88
N CYS A 84 22.36 23.27 -1.90
CA CYS A 84 22.65 22.59 -3.16
C CYS A 84 21.44 21.77 -3.63
N PRO A 85 20.78 22.10 -4.76
CA PRO A 85 19.55 21.43 -5.21
C PRO A 85 19.78 19.94 -5.50
N ARG A 86 20.97 19.57 -6.01
CA ARG A 86 21.34 18.16 -6.25
C ARG A 86 21.45 17.38 -4.93
N ARG A 87 22.14 17.93 -3.93
CA ARG A 87 22.31 17.27 -2.62
C ARG A 87 20.98 17.18 -1.88
N ARG A 88 20.14 18.22 -1.95
CA ARG A 88 18.78 18.21 -1.42
C ARG A 88 17.91 17.12 -2.05
N LEU A 89 17.94 16.99 -3.38
CA LEU A 89 17.21 15.93 -4.09
C LEU A 89 17.71 14.54 -3.69
N LEU A 90 19.03 14.31 -3.63
CA LEU A 90 19.59 13.04 -3.19
C LEU A 90 19.19 12.70 -1.75
N THR A 91 19.25 13.66 -0.82
CA THR A 91 18.83 13.45 0.57
C THR A 91 17.35 13.08 0.67
N LEU A 92 16.48 13.76 -0.10
CA LEU A 92 15.04 13.46 -0.12
C LEU A 92 14.74 12.08 -0.72
N LEU A 93 15.44 11.70 -1.79
CA LEU A 93 15.28 10.39 -2.43
C LEU A 93 15.85 9.25 -1.56
N THR A 94 16.95 9.51 -0.85
CA THR A 94 17.58 8.52 0.04
C THR A 94 16.78 8.29 1.31
N ASN A 95 16.22 9.36 1.90
CA ASN A 95 15.41 9.28 3.12
C ASN A 95 13.93 8.98 2.84
N ARG A 96 13.56 8.64 1.59
CA ARG A 96 12.17 8.36 1.25
C ARG A 96 11.65 7.16 2.07
N PRO A 97 10.41 7.20 2.58
CA PRO A 97 9.83 6.06 3.27
C PRO A 97 9.63 4.92 2.27
N THR A 98 10.49 3.91 2.31
CA THR A 98 10.35 2.73 1.45
C THR A 98 9.18 1.88 1.91
N GLY A 99 8.48 1.24 0.96
CA GLY A 99 7.37 0.34 1.24
C GLY A 99 7.70 -0.83 2.20
N GLU A 100 8.98 -1.14 2.41
CA GLU A 100 9.44 -2.13 3.40
C GLU A 100 9.34 -1.64 4.85
N ALA A 101 9.61 -0.36 5.12
CA ALA A 101 9.55 0.22 6.46
C ALA A 101 8.11 0.25 6.99
N THR A 102 7.14 0.54 6.12
CA THR A 102 5.70 0.55 6.45
C THR A 102 5.13 -0.86 6.67
N ARG A 103 5.62 -1.89 5.95
CA ARG A 103 5.23 -3.31 6.17
C ARG A 103 5.61 -3.81 7.58
N ARG A 104 6.75 -3.39 8.13
CA ARG A 104 7.19 -3.76 9.49
C ARG A 104 6.31 -3.16 10.59
N VAL A 105 5.81 -1.94 10.40
CA VAL A 105 4.92 -1.26 11.36
C VAL A 105 3.56 -1.97 11.46
N ASN A 106 3.00 -2.41 10.32
CA ASN A 106 1.73 -3.13 10.32
C ASN A 106 1.82 -4.55 10.93
N LYS A 107 2.97 -5.23 10.79
CA LYS A 107 3.18 -6.54 11.42
C LYS A 107 3.19 -6.45 12.96
N ARG A 108 3.76 -5.39 13.54
CA ARG A 108 3.80 -5.17 15.00
C ARG A 108 2.45 -4.77 15.62
N ARG A 109 1.56 -4.14 14.86
CA ARG A 109 0.20 -3.80 15.34
C ARG A 109 -0.73 -5.02 15.40
N ARG A 110 -0.50 -6.04 14.56
CA ARG A 110 -1.31 -7.26 14.50
C ARG A 110 -1.04 -8.25 15.64
N THR A 111 0.12 -8.19 16.28
CA THR A 111 0.51 -9.06 17.41
C THR A 111 0.14 -8.49 18.79
N ARG A 112 -0.52 -7.33 18.84
CA ARG A 112 -0.93 -6.64 20.07
C ARG A 112 -2.45 -6.53 20.25
N ARG A 113 -3.23 -7.19 19.39
CA ARG A 113 -4.69 -7.32 19.53
C ARG A 113 -5.04 -8.77 19.75
#